data_AF-A0AA43DCT4-F1
#
_entry.id   AF-A0AA43DCT4-F1
#
_cell.length_a   1.000
_cell.length_b   1.000
_cell.length_c   1.000
_cell.angle_alpha   90.00
_cell.angle_beta   90.00
_cell.angle_gamma   90.00
#
_symmetry.space_group_name_H-M   'P 1'
#
loop_
_entity.id
_entity.type
_entity.pdbx_description
1 polymer ?
#
loop_
_entity_poly.entity_id
_entity_poly.type
_entity_poly.pdbx_seq_one_letter_code
_entity_poly.pdbx_strand_id
1 'polypeptide(L)'
;MKPANQIIRQVLRGGVGVLTAMMLGGGTLSFAQESVSVRATLMTGGVPVDDPNAAAWSSAPPATFPMSPQVHWQNRIQEVTVKDVIVRALHDGKQMAVLVEYTDPTQDPDDAAALEFMVGDKKAHFAHGQPMLQVEGGPVNIWFWKNKSGKAVDMNAKGFGTLKAQEHQDVKAKGAYSNGTWKVVFSRDLSTGHAEEDVQITPGQFISIAFAVWDGRKDGAGDLVEKGSQKAVSSWWYFRADAPPDYSGYMYAAIAAALALGFQFVLIRKLKKGQSA
;
A
#
# COMPACT_ATOMS: atom_id res chain seq x y z
N MET A 1 50.87 50.22 13.27
CA MET A 1 51.40 50.66 11.95
C MET A 1 51.50 49.45 11.02
N LYS A 2 50.84 49.48 9.86
CA LYS A 2 51.16 48.65 8.68
C LYS A 2 52.34 49.31 7.92
N PRO A 3 53.10 48.58 7.07
CA PRO A 3 52.78 48.43 5.63
C PRO A 3 52.87 46.95 5.16
N ALA A 4 52.05 46.44 4.23
CA ALA A 4 51.98 46.65 2.76
C ALA A 4 53.04 45.84 2.00
N ASN A 5 52.65 44.81 1.24
CA ASN A 5 52.37 44.84 -0.22
C ASN A 5 53.53 44.20 -1.01
N GLN A 6 53.29 43.04 -1.62
CA GLN A 6 53.63 42.71 -3.01
C GLN A 6 53.50 41.20 -3.25
N ILE A 7 52.34 40.72 -3.72
CA ILE A 7 52.25 39.66 -4.75
C ILE A 7 50.92 39.87 -5.51
N ILE A 8 50.94 40.75 -6.51
CA ILE A 8 49.94 40.82 -7.59
C ILE A 8 50.75 41.00 -8.89
N ARG A 9 50.77 39.97 -9.76
CA ARG A 9 50.64 40.04 -11.24
C ARG A 9 51.19 38.78 -11.92
N GLN A 10 50.44 38.35 -12.96
CA GLN A 10 50.67 37.24 -13.90
C GLN A 10 50.31 35.87 -13.30
N VAL A 11 49.25 35.19 -13.72
CA VAL A 11 48.92 34.82 -15.11
C VAL A 11 47.40 34.89 -15.34
N LEU A 12 46.98 35.89 -16.11
CA LEU A 12 45.71 35.93 -16.83
C LEU A 12 46.08 35.76 -18.30
N ARG A 13 45.93 34.55 -18.84
CA ARG A 13 45.83 34.29 -20.29
C ARG A 13 45.45 32.83 -20.52
N GLY A 14 44.25 32.65 -21.07
CA GLY A 14 43.88 31.44 -21.80
C GLY A 14 42.75 30.64 -21.18
N GLY A 15 41.57 30.70 -21.80
CA GLY A 15 40.64 29.59 -21.78
C GLY A 15 39.44 29.77 -20.86
N VAL A 16 38.48 30.56 -21.33
CA VAL A 16 37.06 30.27 -21.10
C VAL A 16 36.80 28.86 -21.66
N GLY A 17 36.85 27.87 -20.79
CA GLY A 17 36.40 26.51 -21.05
C GLY A 17 35.04 26.34 -20.41
N VAL A 18 33.99 26.75 -21.12
CA VAL A 18 32.62 26.39 -20.79
C VAL A 18 32.51 24.87 -20.90
N LEU A 19 32.50 24.16 -19.76
CA LEU A 19 32.02 22.79 -19.72
C LEU A 19 30.49 22.85 -19.68
N THR A 20 29.91 23.01 -20.87
CA THR A 20 28.52 22.64 -21.14
C THR A 20 28.46 21.12 -21.03
N ALA A 21 28.05 20.61 -19.86
CA ALA A 21 27.62 19.22 -19.79
C ALA A 21 26.30 19.10 -20.56
N MET A 22 26.38 18.59 -21.78
CA MET A 22 25.22 18.18 -22.57
C MET A 22 24.39 17.20 -21.73
N MET A 23 23.18 17.63 -21.35
CA MET A 23 22.08 16.74 -21.01
C MET A 23 21.71 15.97 -22.28
N LEU A 24 22.43 14.88 -22.57
CA LEU A 24 21.91 13.84 -23.44
C LEU A 24 20.96 13.00 -22.58
N GLY A 25 19.70 12.94 -23.01
CA GLY A 25 18.62 12.22 -22.37
C GLY A 25 19.00 10.77 -22.10
N GLY A 26 19.51 10.50 -20.91
CA GLY A 26 19.46 9.19 -20.31
C GLY A 26 18.05 9.04 -19.76
N GLY A 27 17.17 8.42 -20.53
CA GLY A 27 16.00 7.79 -19.93
C GLY A 27 16.53 6.90 -18.82
N THR A 28 16.25 7.27 -17.57
CA THR A 28 16.49 6.36 -16.47
C THR A 28 15.68 5.13 -16.80
N LEU A 29 16.36 4.03 -17.12
CA LEU A 29 15.77 2.71 -17.02
C LEU A 29 15.40 2.57 -15.55
N SER A 30 14.17 2.97 -15.24
CA SER A 30 13.55 2.69 -13.96
C SER A 30 13.32 1.20 -13.97
N PHE A 31 14.28 0.44 -13.46
CA PHE A 31 13.94 -0.86 -12.90
C PHE A 31 12.82 -0.58 -11.90
N ALA A 32 11.61 -1.07 -12.18
CA ALA A 32 10.52 -0.98 -11.25
C ALA A 32 11.02 -1.64 -9.96
N GLN A 33 11.38 -0.83 -8.97
CA GLN A 33 11.78 -1.35 -7.70
C GLN A 33 10.58 -2.13 -7.16
N GLU A 34 10.74 -3.43 -6.95
CA GLU A 34 9.73 -4.25 -6.29
C GLU A 34 9.33 -3.52 -5.00
N SER A 35 8.06 -3.17 -4.92
CA SER A 35 7.56 -2.41 -3.79
C SER A 35 7.47 -3.36 -2.60
N VAL A 36 8.14 -3.03 -1.50
CA VAL A 36 8.11 -3.84 -0.27
C VAL A 36 6.80 -3.68 0.52
N SER A 37 5.93 -2.76 0.10
CA SER A 37 4.68 -2.45 0.79
C SER A 37 3.60 -1.83 -0.10
N VAL A 38 2.34 -2.14 0.17
CA VAL A 38 1.18 -1.35 -0.27
C VAL A 38 1.01 -0.15 0.65
N ARG A 39 1.03 1.05 0.09
CA ARG A 39 0.65 2.28 0.81
C ARG A 39 -0.75 2.69 0.40
N ALA A 40 -1.65 2.79 1.38
CA ALA A 40 -2.92 3.45 1.16
C ALA A 40 -2.72 4.95 1.39
N THR A 41 -2.84 5.73 0.32
CA THR A 41 -2.65 7.19 0.39
C THR A 41 -3.91 7.85 0.96
N LEU A 42 -3.72 8.76 1.93
CA LEU A 42 -4.81 9.56 2.47
C LEU A 42 -5.31 10.54 1.42
N MET A 43 -6.62 10.57 1.17
CA MET A 43 -7.26 11.50 0.25
C MET A 43 -8.46 12.22 0.88
N THR A 44 -8.71 13.44 0.41
CA THR A 44 -9.89 14.23 0.77
C THR A 44 -10.96 14.09 -0.32
N GLY A 45 -12.22 13.87 0.07
CA GLY A 45 -13.34 13.76 -0.87
C GLY A 45 -13.92 12.35 -1.06
N GLY A 46 -13.51 11.40 -0.22
CA GLY A 46 -13.99 10.01 -0.25
C GLY A 46 -13.15 9.12 -1.16
N VAL A 47 -13.23 7.80 -0.94
CA VAL A 47 -12.51 6.79 -1.72
C VAL A 47 -13.36 6.18 -2.84
N PRO A 48 -12.76 5.80 -3.99
CA PRO A 48 -13.48 5.14 -5.08
C PRO A 48 -13.78 3.67 -4.72
N VAL A 49 -14.85 3.43 -3.97
CA VAL A 49 -15.18 2.10 -3.43
C VAL A 49 -15.71 1.09 -4.45
N ASP A 50 -16.25 1.55 -5.57
CA ASP A 50 -16.94 0.72 -6.55
C ASP A 50 -16.58 1.05 -8.00
N ASP A 51 -15.56 1.88 -8.21
CA ASP A 51 -15.05 2.24 -9.53
C ASP A 51 -13.54 1.89 -9.69
N PRO A 52 -13.23 0.72 -10.27
CA PRO A 52 -11.85 0.32 -10.59
C PRO A 52 -11.14 1.24 -11.59
N ASN A 53 -11.87 2.10 -12.33
CA ASN A 53 -11.33 2.99 -13.34
C ASN A 53 -11.32 4.46 -12.91
N ALA A 54 -11.64 4.74 -11.63
CA ALA A 54 -11.67 6.09 -11.11
C ALA A 54 -10.33 6.81 -11.31
N ALA A 55 -10.38 8.09 -11.71
CA ALA A 55 -9.18 8.90 -11.89
C ALA A 55 -8.36 9.06 -10.59
N ALA A 56 -9.01 8.94 -9.42
CA ALA A 56 -8.39 9.02 -8.11
C ALA A 56 -7.22 8.03 -7.91
N TRP A 57 -7.25 6.87 -8.57
CA TRP A 57 -6.18 5.86 -8.50
C TRP A 57 -4.82 6.37 -8.96
N SER A 58 -4.77 7.41 -9.79
CA SER A 58 -3.51 8.06 -10.20
C SER A 58 -2.76 8.73 -9.05
N SER A 59 -3.43 9.03 -7.93
CA SER A 59 -2.80 9.63 -6.75
C SER A 59 -2.10 8.62 -5.85
N ALA A 60 -2.39 7.32 -6.00
CA ALA A 60 -1.78 6.25 -5.22
C ALA A 60 -0.58 5.64 -5.96
N PRO A 61 0.58 5.48 -5.30
CA PRO A 61 1.72 4.83 -5.91
C PRO A 61 1.41 3.34 -6.17
N PRO A 62 1.70 2.81 -7.37
CA PRO A 62 1.56 1.38 -7.62
C PRO A 62 2.63 0.58 -6.87
N ALA A 63 2.23 -0.57 -6.35
CA ALA A 63 3.12 -1.56 -5.78
C ALA A 63 2.97 -2.88 -6.55
N THR A 64 4.07 -3.41 -7.08
CA THR A 64 4.06 -4.67 -7.85
C THR A 64 4.57 -5.80 -6.99
N PHE A 65 3.85 -6.92 -6.98
CA PHE A 65 4.20 -8.10 -6.20
C PHE A 65 4.24 -9.35 -7.07
N PRO A 66 5.32 -10.14 -6.99
CA PRO A 66 5.42 -11.39 -7.72
C PRO A 66 4.49 -12.44 -7.12
N MET A 67 3.96 -13.26 -8.01
CA MET A 67 3.04 -14.34 -7.72
C MET A 67 3.69 -15.69 -8.03
N SER A 68 3.37 -16.69 -7.22
CA SER A 68 3.90 -18.05 -7.33
C SER A 68 2.81 -19.08 -7.12
N PRO A 69 2.97 -20.31 -7.61
CA PRO A 69 2.04 -21.40 -7.31
C PRO A 69 1.93 -21.63 -5.81
N GLN A 70 0.72 -21.86 -5.32
CA GLN A 70 0.51 -22.30 -3.95
C GLN A 70 1.02 -23.73 -3.75
N VAL A 71 2.13 -23.90 -3.02
CA VAL A 71 2.79 -25.21 -2.85
C VAL A 71 2.43 -25.95 -1.54
N HIS A 72 1.75 -25.29 -0.60
CA HIS A 72 1.48 -25.90 0.71
C HIS A 72 0.27 -26.84 0.72
N TRP A 73 -0.52 -26.86 -0.34
CA TRP A 73 -1.60 -27.84 -0.54
C TRP A 73 -1.13 -29.04 -1.36
N GLN A 74 -1.64 -30.23 -1.03
CA GLN A 74 -1.33 -31.45 -1.81
C GLN A 74 -1.81 -31.30 -3.26
N ASN A 75 -3.07 -30.87 -3.44
CA ASN A 75 -3.62 -30.53 -4.73
C ASN A 75 -3.18 -29.11 -5.13
N ARG A 76 -2.24 -29.04 -6.08
CA ARG A 76 -1.56 -27.81 -6.47
C ARG A 76 -1.24 -27.80 -7.96
N ILE A 77 -1.06 -26.61 -8.49
CA ILE A 77 -0.49 -26.33 -9.80
C ILE A 77 1.02 -26.13 -9.67
N GLN A 78 1.76 -26.39 -10.74
CA GLN A 78 3.21 -26.18 -10.80
C GLN A 78 3.57 -24.83 -11.41
N GLU A 79 2.68 -24.28 -12.21
CA GLU A 79 2.82 -22.98 -12.86
C GLU A 79 1.53 -22.20 -12.67
N VAL A 80 1.66 -20.88 -12.62
CA VAL A 80 0.54 -19.92 -12.53
C VAL A 80 0.46 -19.12 -13.81
N THR A 81 -0.76 -18.77 -14.23
CA THR A 81 -0.92 -17.86 -15.39
C THR A 81 -0.54 -16.43 -15.01
N VAL A 82 -1.01 -15.97 -13.85
CA VAL A 82 -0.73 -14.62 -13.34
C VAL A 82 0.60 -14.60 -12.60
N LYS A 83 1.57 -13.84 -13.13
CA LYS A 83 2.94 -13.75 -12.60
C LYS A 83 3.15 -12.61 -11.61
N ASP A 84 2.39 -11.54 -11.74
CA ASP A 84 2.51 -10.35 -10.91
C ASP A 84 1.13 -9.73 -10.70
N VAL A 85 0.96 -9.07 -9.56
CA VAL A 85 -0.17 -8.18 -9.29
C VAL A 85 0.33 -6.76 -9.05
N ILE A 86 -0.36 -5.77 -9.60
CA ILE A 86 -0.12 -4.35 -9.32
C ILE A 86 -1.22 -3.87 -8.38
N VAL A 87 -0.84 -3.29 -7.25
CA VAL A 87 -1.75 -2.90 -6.18
C VAL A 87 -1.62 -1.41 -5.90
N ARG A 88 -2.76 -0.74 -5.80
CA ARG A 88 -2.87 0.64 -5.32
C ARG A 88 -3.86 0.67 -4.17
N ALA A 89 -3.68 1.58 -3.22
CA ALA A 89 -4.64 1.74 -2.15
C ALA A 89 -4.86 3.21 -1.81
N LEU A 90 -6.07 3.52 -1.36
CA LEU A 90 -6.51 4.85 -0.94
C LEU A 90 -7.32 4.72 0.35
N HIS A 91 -7.29 5.73 1.21
CA HIS A 91 -8.21 5.85 2.33
C HIS A 91 -8.58 7.31 2.60
N ASP A 92 -9.72 7.54 3.25
CA ASP A 92 -10.16 8.88 3.68
C ASP A 92 -10.11 9.07 5.21
N GLY A 93 -9.53 8.09 5.92
CA GLY A 93 -9.45 8.06 7.38
C GLY A 93 -10.65 7.38 8.06
N LYS A 94 -11.68 6.99 7.30
CA LYS A 94 -12.78 6.13 7.76
C LYS A 94 -12.88 4.87 6.92
N GLN A 95 -12.77 5.02 5.61
CA GLN A 95 -12.89 3.95 4.63
C GLN A 95 -11.64 3.84 3.78
N MET A 96 -11.37 2.63 3.31
CA MET A 96 -10.29 2.34 2.38
C MET A 96 -10.76 1.57 1.16
N ALA A 97 -10.00 1.71 0.10
CA ALA A 97 -10.13 0.93 -1.12
C ALA A 97 -8.75 0.42 -1.56
N VAL A 98 -8.70 -0.84 -2.00
CA VAL A 98 -7.51 -1.50 -2.57
C VAL A 98 -7.85 -1.93 -3.98
N LEU A 99 -7.15 -1.38 -4.95
CA LEU A 99 -7.22 -1.78 -6.35
C LEU A 99 -6.16 -2.83 -6.62
N VAL A 100 -6.55 -4.00 -7.10
CA VAL A 100 -5.68 -5.07 -7.58
C VAL A 100 -5.81 -5.15 -9.10
N GLU A 101 -4.69 -5.12 -9.80
CA GLU A 101 -4.62 -5.23 -11.25
C GLU A 101 -3.74 -6.42 -11.63
N TYR A 102 -4.22 -7.26 -12.54
CA TYR A 102 -3.47 -8.40 -13.05
C TYR A 102 -3.76 -8.65 -14.52
N THR A 103 -2.74 -9.12 -15.24
CA THR A 103 -2.88 -9.48 -16.65
C THR A 103 -3.56 -10.84 -16.75
N ASP A 104 -4.63 -10.89 -17.54
CA ASP A 104 -5.36 -12.09 -17.87
C ASP A 104 -5.86 -11.95 -19.31
N PRO A 105 -5.37 -12.74 -20.28
CA PRO A 105 -5.78 -12.61 -21.67
C PRO A 105 -7.25 -12.94 -21.92
N THR A 106 -7.91 -13.65 -20.99
CA THR A 106 -9.30 -14.07 -21.10
C THR A 106 -10.16 -13.44 -20.01
N GLN A 107 -11.47 -13.39 -20.27
CA GLN A 107 -12.45 -12.93 -19.29
C GLN A 107 -13.37 -14.10 -18.99
N ASP A 108 -13.02 -14.88 -17.97
CA ASP A 108 -13.72 -16.11 -17.63
C ASP A 108 -14.63 -15.90 -16.39
N PRO A 109 -15.80 -16.55 -16.34
CA PRO A 109 -16.68 -16.43 -15.17
C PRO A 109 -16.02 -16.84 -13.85
N ASP A 110 -15.04 -17.74 -13.90
CA ASP A 110 -14.36 -18.27 -12.72
C ASP A 110 -13.13 -17.46 -12.28
N ASP A 111 -12.80 -16.38 -13.01
CA ASP A 111 -11.75 -15.43 -12.61
C ASP A 111 -12.04 -14.89 -11.21
N ALA A 112 -11.01 -14.89 -10.37
CA ALA A 112 -11.14 -14.47 -8.99
C ALA A 112 -9.87 -13.82 -8.47
N ALA A 113 -10.06 -12.95 -7.48
CA ALA A 113 -8.97 -12.29 -6.76
C ALA A 113 -9.29 -12.31 -5.26
N ALA A 114 -8.25 -12.33 -4.43
CA ALA A 114 -8.39 -12.20 -2.99
C ALA A 114 -7.27 -11.42 -2.33
N LEU A 115 -7.62 -10.74 -1.24
CA LEU A 115 -6.70 -10.18 -0.27
C LEU A 115 -6.76 -11.03 1.00
N GLU A 116 -5.63 -11.29 1.62
CA GLU A 116 -5.54 -11.97 2.92
C GLU A 116 -4.79 -11.06 3.89
N PHE A 117 -5.28 -10.96 5.13
CA PHE A 117 -4.72 -10.16 6.22
C PHE A 117 -4.57 -11.01 7.48
N MET A 118 -3.54 -10.76 8.27
CA MET A 118 -3.48 -11.31 9.64
C MET A 118 -4.48 -10.58 10.55
N VAL A 119 -5.12 -11.33 11.45
CA VAL A 119 -6.01 -10.79 12.48
C VAL A 119 -5.37 -10.95 13.86
N GLY A 120 -5.34 -9.85 14.61
CA GLY A 120 -4.63 -9.77 15.89
C GLY A 120 -3.11 -9.93 15.75
N ASP A 121 -2.45 -10.24 16.88
CA ASP A 121 -0.98 -10.24 16.97
C ASP A 121 -0.34 -11.60 16.67
N LYS A 122 -1.14 -12.67 16.57
CA LYS A 122 -0.62 -14.02 16.34
C LYS A 122 -0.12 -14.15 14.90
N LYS A 123 1.14 -14.58 14.76
CA LYS A 123 1.74 -14.81 13.45
C LYS A 123 1.04 -15.97 12.73
N ALA A 124 0.63 -15.70 11.51
CA ALA A 124 -0.07 -16.63 10.64
C ALA A 124 0.71 -16.79 9.32
N HIS A 125 0.57 -17.93 8.66
CA HIS A 125 1.10 -18.12 7.31
C HIS A 125 0.11 -17.57 6.27
N PHE A 126 0.58 -17.02 5.14
CA PHE A 126 -0.25 -16.50 4.03
C PHE A 126 -1.05 -17.58 3.27
N ALA A 127 -1.03 -18.80 3.78
CA ALA A 127 -1.81 -19.92 3.28
C ALA A 127 -2.92 -20.18 4.31
N HIS A 128 -3.89 -19.27 4.40
CA HIS A 128 -5.06 -19.40 5.27
C HIS A 128 -4.73 -19.47 6.76
N GLY A 129 -3.61 -18.88 7.19
CA GLY A 129 -3.17 -18.92 8.58
C GLY A 129 -2.65 -20.28 9.07
N GLN A 130 -2.27 -21.17 8.16
CA GLN A 130 -1.76 -22.51 8.45
C GLN A 130 -0.56 -22.51 9.43
N PRO A 131 -0.61 -23.31 10.51
CA PRO A 131 0.56 -23.59 11.33
C PRO A 131 1.69 -24.21 10.52
N MET A 132 2.91 -23.70 10.70
CA MET A 132 4.15 -24.19 10.08
C MET A 132 5.21 -24.44 11.15
N LEU A 133 6.32 -25.09 10.79
CA LEU A 133 7.39 -25.46 11.74
C LEU A 133 7.87 -24.30 12.65
N GLN A 134 7.81 -23.06 12.17
CA GLN A 134 8.22 -21.84 12.89
C GLN A 134 7.10 -20.79 13.02
N VAL A 135 5.86 -21.15 12.68
CA VAL A 135 4.71 -20.22 12.71
C VAL A 135 3.57 -20.91 13.44
N GLU A 136 3.16 -20.38 14.60
CA GLU A 136 2.11 -20.97 15.45
C GLU A 136 0.80 -21.19 14.69
N GLY A 137 0.48 -20.29 13.75
CA GLY A 137 -0.80 -20.24 13.08
C GLY A 137 -1.75 -19.29 13.81
N GLY A 138 -2.37 -18.41 13.04
CA GLY A 138 -3.22 -17.33 13.55
C GLY A 138 -4.45 -17.18 12.65
N PRO A 139 -5.51 -16.51 13.15
CA PRO A 139 -6.64 -16.18 12.31
C PRO A 139 -6.22 -15.22 11.21
N VAL A 140 -6.78 -15.41 10.03
CA VAL A 140 -6.67 -14.49 8.90
C VAL A 140 -8.05 -14.05 8.45
N ASN A 141 -8.12 -12.82 7.92
CA ASN A 141 -9.29 -12.26 7.27
C ASN A 141 -9.02 -12.24 5.76
N ILE A 142 -9.97 -12.75 4.97
CA ILE A 142 -9.81 -12.96 3.54
C ILE A 142 -10.96 -12.27 2.82
N TRP A 143 -10.63 -11.34 1.94
CA TRP A 143 -11.58 -10.65 1.08
C TRP A 143 -11.54 -11.30 -0.29
N PHE A 144 -12.61 -11.99 -0.67
CA PHE A 144 -12.64 -12.77 -1.91
C PHE A 144 -13.63 -12.18 -2.91
N TRP A 145 -13.23 -12.02 -4.17
CA TRP A 145 -14.09 -11.62 -5.27
C TRP A 145 -14.03 -12.63 -6.40
N LYS A 146 -15.18 -12.86 -7.07
CA LYS A 146 -15.28 -13.70 -8.27
C LYS A 146 -16.09 -13.01 -9.36
N ASN A 147 -15.64 -13.11 -10.61
CA ASN A 147 -16.29 -12.48 -11.76
C ASN A 147 -17.76 -12.90 -11.93
N LYS A 148 -18.05 -14.21 -11.91
CA LYS A 148 -19.42 -14.75 -12.08
C LYS A 148 -20.46 -14.15 -11.14
N SER A 149 -20.09 -13.89 -9.87
CA SER A 149 -21.00 -13.26 -8.92
C SER A 149 -20.92 -11.74 -8.95
N GLY A 150 -19.76 -11.19 -9.33
CA GLY A 150 -19.46 -9.77 -9.30
C GLY A 150 -19.44 -9.17 -7.90
N LYS A 151 -19.33 -10.00 -6.86
CA LYS A 151 -19.47 -9.61 -5.44
C LYS A 151 -18.29 -10.09 -4.61
N ALA A 152 -18.03 -9.35 -3.53
CA ALA A 152 -17.14 -9.79 -2.46
C ALA A 152 -17.80 -10.85 -1.56
N VAL A 153 -16.95 -11.63 -0.89
CA VAL A 153 -17.27 -12.48 0.25
C VAL A 153 -16.23 -12.18 1.31
N ASP A 154 -16.70 -11.83 2.52
CA ASP A 154 -15.84 -11.68 3.69
C ASP A 154 -15.68 -13.03 4.38
N MET A 155 -14.44 -13.40 4.69
CA MET A 155 -14.10 -14.76 5.09
C MET A 155 -13.02 -14.76 6.17
N ASN A 156 -12.97 -15.87 6.90
CA ASN A 156 -11.88 -16.17 7.83
C ASN A 156 -11.34 -17.58 7.63
N ALA A 157 -10.08 -17.74 8.00
CA ALA A 157 -9.48 -19.05 8.19
C ALA A 157 -8.48 -19.02 9.35
N LYS A 158 -8.20 -20.20 9.90
CA LYS A 158 -7.13 -20.47 10.87
C LYS A 158 -6.58 -21.86 10.59
N GLY A 159 -5.95 -22.00 9.43
CA GLY A 159 -5.42 -23.24 8.87
C GLY A 159 -6.30 -23.91 7.83
N PHE A 160 -5.77 -24.94 7.20
CA PHE A 160 -6.43 -25.64 6.10
C PHE A 160 -7.73 -26.30 6.54
N GLY A 161 -8.73 -26.23 5.66
CA GLY A 161 -10.07 -26.79 5.92
C GLY A 161 -10.96 -25.94 6.84
N THR A 162 -10.47 -24.80 7.33
CA THR A 162 -11.23 -23.93 8.25
C THR A 162 -11.83 -22.69 7.59
N LEU A 163 -11.58 -22.50 6.28
CA LEU A 163 -12.08 -21.36 5.53
C LEU A 163 -13.62 -21.30 5.60
N LYS A 164 -14.14 -20.20 6.14
CA LYS A 164 -15.57 -19.95 6.28
C LYS A 164 -15.91 -18.52 5.86
N ALA A 165 -17.08 -18.33 5.27
CA ALA A 165 -17.65 -16.99 5.14
C ALA A 165 -18.07 -16.48 6.53
N GLN A 166 -17.94 -15.19 6.75
CA GLN A 166 -18.47 -14.53 7.94
C GLN A 166 -20.01 -14.45 7.86
N GLU A 167 -20.66 -14.26 9.01
CA GLU A 167 -22.11 -14.02 9.08
C GLU A 167 -22.45 -12.57 8.71
N HIS A 168 -21.50 -11.65 8.93
CA HIS A 168 -21.57 -10.27 8.48
C HIS A 168 -20.80 -10.08 7.16
N GLN A 169 -21.07 -8.98 6.48
CA GLN A 169 -20.44 -8.62 5.21
C GLN A 169 -20.06 -7.15 5.26
N ASP A 170 -18.81 -6.89 5.60
CA ASP A 170 -18.26 -5.53 5.68
C ASP A 170 -17.56 -5.13 4.37
N VAL A 171 -17.15 -6.11 3.56
CA VAL A 171 -16.36 -5.91 2.35
C VAL A 171 -17.25 -5.79 1.12
N LYS A 172 -16.90 -4.84 0.25
CA LYS A 172 -17.45 -4.73 -1.11
C LYS A 172 -16.32 -4.95 -2.11
N ALA A 173 -16.67 -5.44 -3.29
CA ALA A 173 -15.75 -5.49 -4.40
C ALA A 173 -16.44 -5.29 -5.73
N LYS A 174 -15.71 -4.70 -6.67
CA LYS A 174 -16.13 -4.53 -8.07
C LYS A 174 -14.97 -4.85 -9.00
N GLY A 175 -15.22 -5.66 -10.01
CA GLY A 175 -14.27 -5.94 -11.09
C GLY A 175 -14.62 -5.18 -12.36
N ALA A 176 -13.59 -4.77 -13.11
CA ALA A 176 -13.68 -4.29 -14.47
C ALA A 176 -12.58 -4.96 -15.31
N TYR A 177 -12.96 -5.52 -16.45
CA TYR A 177 -12.04 -6.15 -17.39
C TYR A 177 -11.93 -5.31 -18.65
N SER A 178 -10.70 -5.09 -19.11
CA SER A 178 -10.44 -4.42 -20.39
C SER A 178 -9.04 -4.77 -20.89
N ASN A 179 -8.92 -5.02 -22.19
CA ASN A 179 -7.63 -5.21 -22.88
C ASN A 179 -6.70 -6.24 -22.24
N GLY A 180 -7.21 -7.40 -21.83
CA GLY A 180 -6.37 -8.45 -21.24
C GLY A 180 -5.94 -8.17 -19.79
N THR A 181 -6.69 -7.35 -19.07
CA THR A 181 -6.36 -6.95 -17.70
C THR A 181 -7.62 -6.85 -16.87
N TRP A 182 -7.57 -7.46 -15.69
CA TRP A 182 -8.54 -7.26 -14.64
C TRP A 182 -8.11 -6.12 -13.73
N LYS A 183 -9.09 -5.30 -13.33
CA LYS A 183 -8.99 -4.35 -12.23
C LYS A 183 -10.09 -4.67 -11.23
N VAL A 184 -9.70 -5.02 -10.00
CA VAL A 184 -10.64 -5.36 -8.93
C VAL A 184 -10.42 -4.42 -7.77
N VAL A 185 -11.42 -3.59 -7.47
CA VAL A 185 -11.43 -2.79 -6.24
C VAL A 185 -12.08 -3.59 -5.14
N PHE A 186 -11.41 -3.67 -3.99
CA PHE A 186 -12.00 -4.08 -2.71
C PHE A 186 -12.12 -2.85 -1.82
N SER A 187 -13.20 -2.73 -1.06
CA SER A 187 -13.38 -1.62 -0.13
C SER A 187 -14.03 -2.08 1.17
N ARG A 188 -13.61 -1.45 2.28
CA ARG A 188 -14.15 -1.66 3.62
C ARG A 188 -13.79 -0.45 4.48
N ASP A 189 -14.52 -0.23 5.57
CA ASP A 189 -14.10 0.70 6.60
C ASP A 189 -12.75 0.27 7.21
N LEU A 190 -11.95 1.22 7.71
CA LEU A 190 -10.65 0.97 8.31
C LEU A 190 -10.77 0.12 9.59
N SER A 191 -11.86 0.32 10.32
CA SER A 191 -12.21 -0.42 11.53
C SER A 191 -13.65 -0.91 11.43
N THR A 192 -13.91 -2.07 12.01
CA THR A 192 -15.23 -2.70 12.04
C THR A 192 -15.63 -3.07 13.46
N GLY A 193 -16.89 -3.45 13.66
CA GLY A 193 -17.39 -3.94 14.96
C GLY A 193 -16.88 -5.34 15.34
N HIS A 194 -16.14 -6.02 14.46
CA HIS A 194 -15.83 -7.45 14.56
C HIS A 194 -14.31 -7.70 14.63
N ALA A 195 -13.61 -7.08 15.58
CA ALA A 195 -12.14 -7.10 15.66
C ALA A 195 -11.48 -8.49 15.79
N GLU A 196 -12.25 -9.52 16.19
CA GLU A 196 -11.78 -10.91 16.27
C GLU A 196 -11.82 -11.63 14.91
N GLU A 197 -12.61 -11.13 13.96
CA GLU A 197 -12.77 -11.69 12.62
C GLU A 197 -12.12 -10.78 11.56
N ASP A 198 -12.10 -9.48 11.78
CA ASP A 198 -11.64 -8.51 10.79
C ASP A 198 -10.31 -7.86 11.14
N VAL A 199 -9.50 -7.63 10.10
CA VAL A 199 -8.30 -6.81 10.25
C VAL A 199 -8.68 -5.39 10.68
N GLN A 200 -8.00 -4.86 11.70
CA GLN A 200 -8.18 -3.49 12.16
C GLN A 200 -7.03 -2.62 11.65
N ILE A 201 -7.37 -1.54 10.96
CA ILE A 201 -6.39 -0.74 10.20
C ILE A 201 -6.28 0.63 10.85
N THR A 202 -5.25 0.80 11.66
CA THR A 202 -4.92 2.09 12.26
C THR A 202 -3.96 2.86 11.34
N PRO A 203 -4.30 4.07 10.88
CA PRO A 203 -3.39 4.88 10.08
C PRO A 203 -2.02 5.05 10.76
N GLY A 204 -0.96 4.90 9.97
CA GLY A 204 0.43 4.92 10.41
C GLY A 204 1.01 3.57 10.80
N GLN A 205 0.20 2.57 11.13
CA GLN A 205 0.65 1.22 11.48
C GLN A 205 0.88 0.33 10.25
N PHE A 206 1.81 -0.62 10.38
CA PHE A 206 2.05 -1.65 9.38
C PHE A 206 1.31 -2.93 9.77
N ILE A 207 0.54 -3.47 8.83
CA ILE A 207 -0.09 -4.78 8.92
C ILE A 207 0.38 -5.65 7.75
N SER A 208 0.05 -6.94 7.78
CA SER A 208 0.42 -7.84 6.68
C SER A 208 -0.72 -8.04 5.71
N ILE A 209 -0.39 -8.04 4.42
CA ILE A 209 -1.28 -8.33 3.31
C ILE A 209 -0.64 -9.38 2.40
N ALA A 210 -1.45 -10.29 1.87
CA ALA A 210 -1.06 -11.20 0.81
C ALA A 210 -2.16 -11.24 -0.25
N PHE A 211 -1.79 -11.69 -1.45
CA PHE A 211 -2.67 -11.71 -2.61
C PHE A 211 -2.87 -13.14 -3.11
N ALA A 212 -4.05 -13.41 -3.65
CA ALA A 212 -4.29 -14.60 -4.45
C ALA A 212 -5.12 -14.28 -5.69
N VAL A 213 -4.81 -14.95 -6.79
CA VAL A 213 -5.54 -14.83 -8.06
C VAL A 213 -5.79 -16.23 -8.61
N TRP A 214 -6.96 -16.41 -9.23
CA TRP A 214 -7.32 -17.61 -9.98
C TRP A 214 -7.69 -17.18 -11.40
N ASP A 215 -6.94 -17.71 -12.37
CA ASP A 215 -7.31 -17.69 -13.79
C ASP A 215 -8.44 -18.69 -14.04
N GLY A 216 -9.61 -18.19 -14.46
CA GLY A 216 -10.82 -18.97 -14.72
C GLY A 216 -10.77 -19.78 -16.01
N ARG A 217 -9.67 -19.73 -16.77
CA ARG A 217 -9.47 -20.49 -17.99
C ARG A 217 -9.58 -21.99 -17.75
N LYS A 218 -10.24 -22.65 -18.69
CA LYS A 218 -10.33 -24.11 -18.77
C LYS A 218 -9.25 -24.68 -19.68
N ASP A 219 -8.79 -25.88 -19.36
CA ASP A 219 -7.89 -26.62 -20.23
C ASP A 219 -8.60 -27.22 -21.45
N GLY A 220 -7.86 -27.96 -22.29
CA GLY A 220 -8.41 -28.60 -23.49
C GLY A 220 -9.45 -29.69 -23.21
N ALA A 221 -9.55 -30.19 -21.98
CA ALA A 221 -10.59 -31.13 -21.55
C ALA A 221 -11.84 -30.42 -21.01
N GLY A 222 -11.78 -29.09 -20.83
CA GLY A 222 -12.86 -28.28 -20.27
C GLY A 222 -12.83 -28.17 -18.74
N ASP A 223 -11.74 -28.61 -18.10
CA ASP A 223 -11.57 -28.55 -16.66
C ASP A 223 -10.93 -27.23 -16.22
N LEU A 224 -11.43 -26.67 -15.11
CA LEU A 224 -10.80 -25.53 -14.46
C LEU A 224 -9.46 -25.94 -13.85
N VAL A 225 -8.39 -25.24 -14.26
CA VAL A 225 -7.01 -25.46 -13.81
C VAL A 225 -6.78 -24.77 -12.47
N GLU A 226 -7.07 -23.47 -12.39
CA GLU A 226 -6.94 -22.71 -11.15
C GLU A 226 -8.30 -22.66 -10.42
N LYS A 227 -8.42 -23.44 -9.33
CA LYS A 227 -9.60 -23.48 -8.46
C LYS A 227 -9.20 -23.85 -7.03
N GLY A 228 -9.92 -23.33 -6.03
CA GLY A 228 -9.66 -23.68 -4.63
C GLY A 228 -8.21 -23.39 -4.22
N SER A 229 -7.41 -24.41 -3.91
CA SER A 229 -5.99 -24.26 -3.55
C SER A 229 -5.05 -24.06 -4.74
N GLN A 230 -5.48 -24.41 -5.95
CA GLN A 230 -4.72 -24.26 -7.18
C GLN A 230 -4.84 -22.82 -7.64
N LYS A 231 -3.88 -21.98 -7.26
CA LYS A 231 -3.96 -20.54 -7.44
C LYS A 231 -2.58 -19.90 -7.45
N ALA A 232 -2.50 -18.70 -8.02
CA ALA A 232 -1.37 -17.82 -7.83
C ALA A 232 -1.45 -17.15 -6.45
N VAL A 233 -0.34 -17.10 -5.70
CA VAL A 233 -0.24 -16.41 -4.41
C VAL A 233 1.03 -15.57 -4.29
N SER A 234 0.97 -14.51 -3.50
CA SER A 234 2.16 -13.81 -3.02
C SER A 234 2.61 -14.34 -1.64
N SER A 235 3.81 -13.95 -1.21
CA SER A 235 4.17 -13.98 0.22
C SER A 235 3.42 -12.91 1.02
N TRP A 236 3.67 -12.85 2.33
CA TRP A 236 3.32 -11.68 3.12
C TRP A 236 4.11 -10.46 2.67
N TRP A 237 3.40 -9.35 2.49
CA TRP A 237 3.92 -8.00 2.29
C TRP A 237 3.35 -7.06 3.34
N TYR A 238 3.89 -5.85 3.41
CA TYR A 238 3.35 -4.84 4.32
C TYR A 238 2.24 -4.03 3.66
N PHE A 239 1.18 -3.76 4.41
CA PHE A 239 0.19 -2.73 4.09
C PHE A 239 0.25 -1.64 5.16
N ARG A 240 0.18 -0.39 4.72
CA ARG A 240 0.11 0.77 5.61
C ARG A 240 -0.85 1.82 5.07
N ALA A 241 -1.86 2.16 5.85
CA ALA A 241 -2.62 3.39 5.65
C ALA A 241 -1.76 4.57 6.13
N ASP A 242 -1.62 5.60 5.31
CA ASP A 242 -0.82 6.76 5.65
C ASP A 242 -1.45 7.53 6.81
N ALA A 243 -0.65 7.92 7.80
CA ALA A 243 -1.15 8.77 8.88
C ALA A 243 -1.48 10.17 8.34
N PRO A 244 -2.51 10.85 8.87
CA PRO A 244 -2.71 12.26 8.61
C PRO A 244 -1.44 13.07 8.94
N PRO A 245 -1.20 14.21 8.27
CA PRO A 245 -0.06 15.05 8.60
C PRO A 245 -0.06 15.47 10.08
N ASP A 246 1.08 15.29 10.75
CA ASP A 246 1.25 15.75 12.12
C ASP A 246 1.63 17.24 12.14
N TYR A 247 0.70 18.08 12.60
CA TYR A 247 0.90 19.53 12.73
C TYR A 247 1.40 19.96 14.12
N SER A 248 1.68 19.02 15.03
CA SER A 248 2.12 19.32 16.39
C SER A 248 3.38 20.20 16.43
N GLY A 249 4.32 20.00 15.51
CA GLY A 249 5.53 20.81 15.36
C GLY A 249 5.23 22.30 15.13
N TYR A 250 4.27 22.62 14.26
CA TYR A 250 3.85 24.00 14.02
C TYR A 250 3.16 24.61 15.25
N MET A 251 2.35 23.82 15.95
CA MET A 251 1.71 24.24 17.19
C MET A 251 2.75 24.56 18.28
N TYR A 252 3.75 23.70 18.47
CA TYR A 252 4.86 23.96 19.40
C TYR A 252 5.66 25.20 19.02
N ALA A 253 5.92 25.41 17.73
CA ALA A 253 6.58 26.62 17.25
C ALA A 253 5.75 27.89 17.56
N ALA A 254 4.43 27.84 17.36
CA ALA A 254 3.54 28.95 17.69
C ALA A 254 3.50 29.24 19.20
N ILE A 255 3.44 28.20 20.05
CA ILE A 255 3.51 28.34 21.50
C ILE A 255 4.85 28.95 21.92
N ALA A 256 5.97 28.47 21.37
CA ALA A 256 7.29 29.01 21.66
C ALA A 256 7.42 30.49 21.27
N ALA A 257 6.89 30.87 20.10
CA ALA A 257 6.85 32.26 19.66
C ALA A 257 6.00 33.14 20.60
N ALA A 258 4.84 32.66 21.02
CA ALA A 258 3.98 33.37 21.97
C ALA A 258 4.66 33.56 23.34
N LEU A 259 5.35 32.53 23.85
CA LEU A 259 6.13 32.61 25.08
C LEU A 259 7.30 33.59 24.97
N ALA A 260 8.02 33.58 23.84
CA ALA A 260 9.11 34.51 23.59
C ALA A 260 8.63 35.97 23.53
N LEU A 261 7.53 36.23 22.82
CA LEU A 261 6.90 37.55 22.75
C LEU A 261 6.38 38.00 24.14
N GLY A 262 5.76 37.09 24.90
CA GLY A 262 5.32 37.36 26.26
C GLY A 262 6.48 37.71 27.20
N PHE A 263 7.58 36.97 27.10
CA PHE A 263 8.81 37.25 27.86
C PHE A 263 9.40 38.62 27.48
N GLN A 264 9.54 38.92 26.18
CA GLN A 264 9.99 40.22 25.69
C GLN A 264 9.10 41.36 26.19
N PHE A 265 7.77 41.19 26.16
CA PHE A 265 6.83 42.18 26.66
C PHE A 265 7.02 42.48 28.16
N VAL A 266 7.19 41.44 28.99
CA VAL A 266 7.46 41.61 30.43
C VAL A 266 8.77 42.34 30.66
N LEU A 267 9.82 42.01 29.89
CA LEU A 267 11.15 42.59 30.01
C LEU A 267 11.13 44.09 29.64
N ILE A 268 10.49 44.45 28.53
CA ILE A 268 10.28 45.85 28.11
C ILE A 268 9.49 46.62 29.18
N ARG A 269 8.43 46.03 29.75
CA ARG A 269 7.63 46.67 30.79
C ARG A 269 8.41 46.91 32.07
N LYS A 270 9.28 45.98 32.47
CA LYS A 270 10.18 46.16 33.63
C LYS A 270 11.24 47.24 33.37
N LEU A 271 11.87 47.24 32.21
CA LEU A 271 12.87 48.25 31.83
C LEU A 271 12.28 49.67 31.83
N LYS A 272 11.10 49.86 31.23
CA LYS A 272 10.41 51.16 31.24
C LYS A 272 10.07 51.66 32.65
N LYS A 273 9.67 50.76 33.56
CA LYS A 273 9.42 51.12 34.97
C LYS A 273 10.69 51.49 35.74
N GLY A 274 11.82 50.85 35.44
CA GLY A 274 13.11 51.12 36.10
C GLY A 274 13.79 52.41 35.65
N GLN A 275 13.39 52.99 34.51
CA GLN A 275 13.90 54.27 34.00
C GLN A 275 13.13 55.50 34.51
N SER A 276 12.09 55.31 35.33
CA SER A 276 11.38 56.40 36.00
C SER A 276 12.02 56.67 37.37
N ALA A 277 13.13 57.42 37.40
CA ALA A 277 13.74 57.99 38.60
C ALA A 277 14.42 59.32 38.23
#